data_AF-A0A7X7QVM9-F1
#
_entry.id   AF-A0A7X7QVM9-F1
#
_cell.length_a   1.000
_cell.length_b   1.000
_cell.length_c   1.000
_cell.angle_alpha   90.00
_cell.angle_beta   90.00
_cell.angle_gamma   90.00
#
_symmetry.space_group_name_H-M   'P 1'
#
loop_
_entity.id
_entity.type
_entity.pdbx_description
1 polymer ?
#
loop_
_entity_poly.entity_id
_entity_poly.type
_entity_poly.pdbx_seq_one_letter_code
_entity_poly.pdbx_strand_id
1 'polypeptide(L)'
;MEDNSNKKYGSYKIPDRQEYQKTVVKTAEKKPDTLPNGLFYEIEYGSHPVEGVGRFVLKSQKIEPKKPDKIREIFEQMREISRHNASYSSDYLRFFDRRIQQDNSKVFYKQGMFMKDFEDDYEGNASFSSYFPYYQMLNYEQLRTYFTWRTNVRKGNITETSMSYVFMYIYELLNNIGVENPKDGLSKILFFWNKYKAINPAID
;
A
#
# COMPACT_ATOMS: atom_id res chain seq x y z
N MET A 1 30.58 21.61 29.88
CA MET A 1 31.24 20.30 29.79
C MET A 1 30.62 19.44 30.86
N GLU A 2 29.60 18.66 30.52
CA GLU A 2 28.92 17.77 31.48
C GLU A 2 29.58 16.39 31.47
N ASP A 3 30.00 16.00 32.67
CA ASP A 3 30.73 14.80 33.02
C ASP A 3 29.81 13.57 32.93
N ASN A 4 30.09 12.69 31.97
CA ASN A 4 29.31 11.50 31.66
C ASN A 4 29.97 10.24 32.25
N SER A 5 30.35 10.30 33.53
CA SER A 5 31.15 9.27 34.21
C SER A 5 30.35 8.29 35.06
N ASN A 6 29.02 8.20 34.91
CA ASN A 6 28.20 7.30 35.76
C ASN A 6 27.19 6.41 35.03
N LYS A 7 27.57 5.85 33.87
CA LYS A 7 26.81 4.72 33.29
C LYS A 7 27.57 3.42 33.48
N LYS A 8 27.20 2.68 34.52
CA LYS A 8 27.71 1.36 34.86
C LYS A 8 27.11 0.31 33.91
N TYR A 9 27.54 0.28 32.66
CA TYR A 9 27.17 -0.79 31.73
C TYR A 9 28.12 -1.97 31.89
N GLY A 10 27.60 -3.08 32.42
CA GLY A 10 28.25 -4.38 32.33
C GLY A 10 27.84 -5.09 31.04
N SER A 11 28.78 -5.76 30.37
CA SER A 11 28.48 -6.62 29.23
C SER A 11 27.58 -7.77 29.67
N TYR A 12 26.33 -7.77 29.22
CA TYR A 12 25.42 -8.89 29.43
C TYR A 12 25.67 -9.94 28.34
N LYS A 13 26.16 -11.13 28.73
CA LYS A 13 26.26 -12.25 27.79
C LYS A 13 24.85 -12.78 27.53
N ILE A 14 24.42 -12.66 26.28
CA ILE A 14 23.18 -13.28 25.79
C ILE A 14 23.37 -14.80 25.93
N PRO A 15 22.48 -15.52 26.64
CA PRO A 15 22.57 -16.97 26.70
C PRO A 15 22.42 -17.55 25.29
N ASP A 16 23.23 -18.55 24.97
CA ASP A 16 23.12 -19.24 23.68
C ASP A 16 21.69 -19.73 23.48
N ARG A 17 21.21 -19.55 22.24
CA ARG A 17 19.87 -19.97 21.82
C ARG A 17 19.72 -21.45 22.15
N GLN A 18 18.89 -21.76 23.14
CA GLN A 18 18.49 -23.14 23.39
C GLN A 18 17.89 -23.67 22.09
N GLU A 19 18.51 -24.70 21.53
CA GLU A 19 17.94 -25.42 20.41
C GLU A 19 16.58 -25.94 20.84
N TYR A 20 15.54 -25.36 20.26
CA TYR A 20 14.20 -25.91 20.34
C TYR A 20 14.29 -27.34 19.80
N GLN A 21 14.21 -28.33 20.68
CA GLN A 21 13.96 -29.70 20.26
C GLN A 21 12.59 -29.72 19.60
N LYS A 22 12.58 -29.70 18.27
CA LYS A 22 11.43 -30.11 17.48
C LYS A 22 11.08 -31.52 17.93
N THR A 23 10.01 -31.67 18.69
CA THR A 23 9.35 -32.96 18.83
C THR A 23 8.91 -33.36 17.43
N VAL A 24 9.66 -34.28 16.81
CA VAL A 24 9.27 -34.90 15.56
C VAL A 24 8.05 -35.74 15.88
N VAL A 25 6.86 -35.16 15.73
CA VAL A 25 5.65 -35.94 15.55
C VAL A 25 5.87 -36.69 14.24
N LYS A 26 6.14 -38.00 14.32
CA LYS A 26 6.14 -38.87 13.17
C LYS A 26 4.73 -38.83 12.59
N THR A 27 4.52 -38.00 11.57
CA THR A 27 3.36 -38.15 10.70
C THR A 27 3.62 -39.42 9.91
N ALA A 28 2.99 -40.52 10.33
CA ALA A 28 2.94 -41.71 9.49
C ALA A 28 2.24 -41.30 8.19
N GLU A 29 2.93 -41.48 7.05
CA GLU A 29 2.32 -41.42 5.73
C GLU A 29 1.26 -42.52 5.66
N LYS A 30 0.00 -42.17 5.99
CA LYS A 30 -1.14 -42.98 5.59
C LYS A 30 -1.36 -42.71 4.10
N LYS A 31 -1.25 -43.77 3.30
CA LYS A 31 -1.69 -43.81 1.91
C LYS A 31 -3.08 -43.18 1.78
N PRO A 32 -3.39 -42.54 0.64
CA PRO A 32 -4.74 -42.05 0.38
C PRO A 32 -5.66 -43.26 0.24
N ASP A 33 -6.33 -43.63 1.32
CA ASP A 33 -7.50 -44.49 1.25
C ASP A 33 -8.54 -43.68 0.48
N THR A 34 -8.85 -44.12 -0.73
CA THR A 34 -9.97 -43.65 -1.55
C THR A 34 -11.23 -43.71 -0.67
N LEU A 35 -11.63 -42.56 -0.13
CA LEU A 35 -12.87 -42.42 0.62
C LEU A 35 -14.03 -42.68 -0.36
N PRO A 36 -15.00 -43.54 0.00
CA PRO A 36 -16.21 -43.70 -0.81
C PRO A 36 -16.90 -42.35 -0.96
N ASN A 37 -17.25 -41.98 -2.19
CA ASN A 37 -18.03 -40.79 -2.49
C ASN A 37 -19.31 -40.80 -1.64
N GLY A 38 -19.39 -39.89 -0.65
CA GLY A 38 -20.62 -39.66 0.10
C GLY A 38 -20.51 -39.59 1.63
N LEU A 39 -19.35 -39.81 2.25
CA LEU A 39 -19.20 -39.57 3.70
C LEU A 39 -18.72 -38.13 3.96
N PHE A 40 -19.66 -37.20 4.06
CA PHE A 40 -19.48 -35.98 4.82
C PHE A 40 -19.92 -36.27 6.26
N TYR A 41 -19.04 -36.02 7.23
CA TYR A 41 -19.45 -35.97 8.63
C TYR A 41 -20.10 -34.61 8.88
N GLU A 42 -21.37 -34.60 9.29
CA GLU A 42 -21.98 -33.40 9.86
C GLU A 42 -21.31 -33.11 11.21
N ILE A 43 -20.62 -31.97 11.30
CA ILE A 43 -20.17 -31.45 12.59
C ILE A 43 -21.36 -30.69 13.17
N GLU A 44 -22.07 -31.29 14.13
CA GLU A 44 -23.03 -30.54 14.95
C GLU A 44 -22.26 -29.53 15.81
N TYR A 45 -22.40 -28.25 15.50
CA TYR A 45 -21.85 -27.15 16.28
C TYR A 45 -22.62 -27.04 17.62
N GLY A 46 -22.24 -27.86 18.60
CA GLY A 46 -22.82 -27.81 19.95
C GLY A 46 -22.46 -28.98 20.87
N SER A 47 -22.01 -30.11 20.32
CA SER A 47 -21.68 -31.32 21.09
C SER A 47 -20.18 -31.41 21.41
N HIS A 48 -19.63 -30.37 22.01
CA HIS A 48 -18.35 -30.50 22.73
C HIS A 48 -18.64 -30.66 24.22
N PRO A 49 -18.05 -31.66 24.91
CA PRO A 49 -18.38 -31.99 26.31
C PRO A 49 -17.91 -30.93 27.32
N VAL A 50 -17.26 -29.86 26.86
CA VAL A 50 -16.77 -28.77 27.70
C VAL A 50 -17.74 -27.60 27.61
N GLU A 51 -18.36 -27.24 28.73
CA GLU A 51 -19.27 -26.09 28.80
C GLU A 51 -18.56 -24.81 28.33
N GLY A 52 -19.07 -24.20 27.26
CA GLY A 52 -18.60 -22.90 26.75
C GLY A 52 -17.84 -22.91 25.42
N VAL A 53 -17.38 -24.07 24.94
CA VAL A 53 -16.77 -24.18 23.59
C VAL A 53 -17.86 -24.40 22.54
N GLY A 54 -18.21 -23.33 21.83
CA GLY A 54 -19.26 -23.30 20.80
C GLY A 54 -20.05 -21.98 20.77
N ARG A 55 -19.97 -21.18 21.85
CA ARG A 55 -20.68 -19.89 21.96
C ARG A 55 -20.06 -18.73 21.16
N PHE A 56 -18.93 -18.96 20.47
CA PHE A 56 -18.18 -17.90 19.80
C PHE A 56 -18.28 -17.91 18.27
N VAL A 57 -19.19 -18.69 17.68
CA VAL A 57 -19.50 -18.54 16.26
C VAL A 57 -20.32 -17.28 16.08
N LEU A 58 -19.67 -16.19 15.69
CA LEU A 58 -20.34 -14.95 15.28
C LEU A 58 -21.32 -15.31 14.17
N LYS A 59 -22.60 -14.98 14.36
CA LYS A 59 -23.61 -15.13 13.30
C LYS A 59 -23.11 -14.42 12.05
N SER A 60 -23.28 -15.05 10.89
CA SER A 60 -22.93 -14.44 9.60
C SER A 60 -23.63 -13.09 9.51
N GLN A 61 -22.84 -12.02 9.58
CA GLN A 61 -23.39 -10.68 9.44
C GLN A 61 -23.91 -10.53 8.02
N LYS A 62 -25.16 -10.07 7.88
CA LYS A 62 -25.68 -9.69 6.56
C LYS A 62 -24.87 -8.49 6.11
N ILE A 63 -24.02 -8.69 5.11
CA ILE A 63 -23.25 -7.62 4.49
C ILE A 63 -24.26 -6.80 3.67
N GLU A 64 -24.63 -5.62 4.17
CA GLU A 64 -25.45 -4.71 3.37
C GLU A 64 -24.64 -4.25 2.15
N PRO A 65 -25.26 -4.16 0.96
CA PRO A 65 -24.57 -3.66 -0.21
C PRO A 65 -24.13 -2.22 0.04
N LYS A 66 -22.81 -1.99 0.01
CA LYS A 66 -22.25 -0.64 0.15
C LYS A 66 -22.82 0.23 -0.96
N LYS A 67 -23.28 1.45 -0.62
CA LYS A 67 -23.76 2.44 -1.59
C LYS A 67 -22.72 2.61 -2.72
N PRO A 68 -23.15 2.63 -4.00
CA PRO A 68 -22.23 2.78 -5.11
C PRO A 68 -21.49 4.11 -5.00
N ASP A 69 -20.17 4.04 -5.11
CA ASP A 69 -19.25 5.17 -5.02
C ASP A 69 -18.54 5.32 -6.37
N LYS A 70 -18.96 6.32 -7.15
CA LYS A 70 -18.42 6.58 -8.49
C LYS A 70 -16.91 6.80 -8.48
N ILE A 71 -16.36 7.38 -7.42
CA ILE A 71 -14.92 7.64 -7.33
C ILE A 71 -14.16 6.34 -7.11
N ARG A 72 -14.74 5.43 -6.33
CA ARG A 72 -14.19 4.08 -6.17
C ARG A 72 -14.16 3.34 -7.50
N GLU A 73 -15.21 3.43 -8.31
CA GLU A 73 -15.25 2.83 -9.65
C GLU A 73 -14.15 3.40 -10.56
N ILE A 74 -13.90 4.72 -10.53
CA ILE A 74 -12.81 5.35 -11.28
C ILE A 74 -11.44 4.83 -10.84
N PHE A 75 -11.22 4.69 -9.53
CA PHE A 75 -9.97 4.16 -9.01
C PHE A 75 -9.78 2.68 -9.33
N GLU A 76 -10.85 1.90 -9.37
CA GLU A 76 -10.83 0.51 -9.81
C GLU A 76 -10.45 0.44 -11.30
N GLN A 77 -11.09 1.22 -12.17
CA GLN A 77 -10.73 1.32 -13.59
C GLN A 77 -9.27 1.73 -13.80
N MET A 78 -8.77 2.70 -13.04
CA MET A 78 -7.35 3.07 -13.06
C MET A 78 -6.47 1.87 -12.67
N ARG A 79 -6.84 1.07 -11.66
CA ARG A 79 -6.09 -0.12 -11.24
C ARG A 79 -6.12 -1.24 -12.28
N GLU A 80 -7.21 -1.41 -13.03
CA GLU A 80 -7.30 -2.40 -14.12
C GLU A 80 -6.19 -2.25 -15.18
N ILE A 81 -5.68 -1.02 -15.37
CA ILE A 81 -4.56 -0.73 -16.29
C ILE A 81 -3.30 -1.54 -15.93
N SER A 82 -3.10 -1.87 -14.64
CA SER A 82 -1.92 -2.63 -14.21
C SER A 82 -2.02 -4.12 -14.58
N ARG A 83 -3.23 -4.68 -14.67
CA ARG A 83 -3.46 -6.12 -14.94
C ARG A 83 -2.90 -6.56 -16.29
N HIS A 84 -2.85 -5.64 -17.25
CA HIS A 84 -2.34 -5.90 -18.60
C HIS A 84 -0.80 -5.85 -18.72
N ASN A 85 -0.09 -5.36 -17.70
CA ASN A 85 1.38 -5.28 -17.70
C ASN A 85 2.03 -6.28 -16.72
N ALA A 86 1.25 -7.21 -16.14
CA ALA A 86 1.75 -8.13 -15.12
C ALA A 86 2.65 -9.23 -15.74
N SER A 87 3.96 -8.97 -15.82
CA SER A 87 4.92 -10.05 -15.61
C SER A 87 4.76 -10.54 -14.18
N TYR A 88 4.05 -11.66 -13.99
CA TYR A 88 3.87 -12.30 -12.70
C TYR A 88 5.22 -12.51 -12.01
N SER A 89 5.53 -11.71 -11.00
CA SER A 89 6.50 -12.09 -9.99
C SER A 89 5.98 -11.59 -8.65
N SER A 90 5.35 -12.50 -7.92
CA SER A 90 4.89 -12.34 -6.54
C SER A 90 6.05 -12.16 -5.54
N ASP A 91 7.29 -12.14 -6.02
CA ASP A 91 8.48 -12.05 -5.20
C ASP A 91 8.81 -10.59 -4.91
N TYR A 92 8.44 -10.14 -3.71
CA TYR A 92 8.90 -8.88 -3.11
C TYR A 92 10.44 -8.73 -3.07
N LEU A 93 11.18 -9.82 -3.29
CA LEU A 93 12.64 -9.85 -3.40
C LEU A 93 13.19 -9.29 -4.73
N ARG A 94 12.34 -9.04 -5.73
CA ARG A 94 12.76 -8.51 -7.05
C ARG A 94 12.51 -7.01 -7.23
N PHE A 95 12.30 -6.25 -6.16
CA PHE A 95 12.12 -4.79 -6.24
C PHE A 95 13.25 -4.07 -7.01
N PHE A 96 14.48 -4.58 -6.93
CA PHE A 96 15.63 -4.06 -7.67
C PHE A 96 15.77 -4.63 -9.10
N ASP A 97 14.89 -5.53 -9.55
CA ASP A 97 14.89 -5.98 -10.93
C ASP A 97 14.44 -4.82 -11.83
N ARG A 98 15.37 -4.37 -12.68
CA ARG A 98 15.17 -3.27 -13.62
C ARG A 98 13.91 -3.46 -14.47
N ARG A 99 13.54 -4.70 -14.81
CA ARG A 99 12.33 -4.98 -15.60
C ARG A 99 11.06 -4.63 -14.85
N ILE A 100 10.98 -5.02 -13.58
CA ILE A 100 9.83 -4.71 -12.71
C ILE A 100 9.69 -3.20 -12.52
N GLN A 101 10.81 -2.49 -12.34
CA GLN A 101 10.80 -1.03 -12.26
C GLN A 101 10.30 -0.38 -13.56
N GLN A 102 10.76 -0.87 -14.72
CA GLN A 102 10.29 -0.40 -16.02
C GLN A 102 8.80 -0.65 -16.21
N ASP A 103 8.29 -1.83 -15.85
CA ASP A 103 6.88 -2.13 -16.00
C ASP A 103 6.01 -1.31 -15.03
N ASN A 104 6.45 -1.14 -13.79
CA ASN A 104 5.79 -0.23 -12.84
C ASN A 104 5.77 1.23 -13.34
N SER A 105 6.85 1.69 -13.97
CA SER A 105 6.91 3.04 -14.55
C SER A 105 5.92 3.21 -15.71
N LYS A 106 5.77 2.20 -16.58
CA LYS A 106 4.77 2.19 -17.66
C LYS A 106 3.35 2.19 -17.09
N VAL A 107 3.10 1.40 -16.05
CA VAL A 107 1.79 1.36 -15.37
C VAL A 107 1.49 2.73 -14.77
N PHE A 108 2.44 3.32 -14.03
CA PHE A 108 2.28 4.64 -13.46
C PHE A 108 1.94 5.69 -14.53
N TYR A 109 2.69 5.72 -15.63
CA TYR A 109 2.43 6.65 -16.72
C TYR A 109 1.01 6.48 -17.30
N LYS A 110 0.61 5.25 -17.64
CA LYS A 110 -0.72 4.97 -18.19
C LYS A 110 -1.84 5.37 -17.22
N GLN A 111 -1.65 5.10 -15.93
CA GLN A 111 -2.60 5.49 -14.87
C GLN A 111 -2.68 7.00 -14.69
N GLY A 112 -1.53 7.68 -14.69
CA GLY A 112 -1.49 9.13 -14.61
C GLY A 112 -2.13 9.80 -15.81
N MET A 113 -1.93 9.26 -17.02
CA MET A 113 -2.62 9.73 -18.23
C MET A 113 -4.13 9.52 -18.17
N PHE A 114 -4.59 8.40 -17.65
CA PHE A 114 -6.02 8.15 -17.39
C PHE A 114 -6.59 9.16 -16.38
N MET A 115 -5.84 9.46 -15.32
CA MET A 115 -6.24 10.38 -14.25
C MET A 115 -5.82 11.84 -14.51
N LYS A 116 -5.42 12.19 -15.74
CA LYS A 116 -4.78 13.49 -16.00
C LYS A 116 -5.72 14.66 -15.70
N ASP A 117 -7.01 14.51 -15.97
CA ASP A 117 -8.05 15.55 -15.81
C ASP A 117 -8.94 15.29 -14.58
N PHE A 118 -8.68 14.21 -13.83
CA PHE A 118 -9.44 13.90 -12.63
C PHE A 118 -9.15 14.92 -11.52
N GLU A 119 -10.21 15.50 -10.98
CA GLU A 119 -10.21 16.37 -9.80
C GLU A 119 -11.02 15.70 -8.69
N ASP A 120 -10.67 16.02 -7.44
CA ASP A 120 -11.34 15.49 -6.25
C ASP A 120 -11.46 16.58 -5.18
N ASP A 121 -12.42 16.39 -4.29
CA ASP A 121 -12.70 17.25 -3.14
C ASP A 121 -13.05 16.36 -1.94
N TYR A 122 -12.02 15.83 -1.30
CA TYR A 122 -12.12 14.92 -0.17
C TYR A 122 -11.68 15.61 1.12
N GLU A 123 -12.54 15.57 2.14
CA GLU A 123 -12.26 16.18 3.45
C GLU A 123 -11.19 15.43 4.27
N GLY A 124 -10.94 14.15 3.95
CA GLY A 124 -10.00 13.33 4.69
C GLY A 124 -8.53 13.64 4.36
N ASN A 125 -7.65 13.34 5.33
CA ASN A 125 -6.21 13.53 5.20
C ASN A 125 -5.47 12.28 5.67
N ALA A 126 -5.21 11.36 4.72
CA ALA A 126 -4.48 10.14 4.98
C ALA A 126 -3.00 10.29 4.60
N SER A 127 -2.10 10.11 5.59
CA SER A 127 -0.65 10.11 5.37
C SER A 127 -0.18 8.88 4.58
N PHE A 128 0.92 9.02 3.85
CA PHE A 128 1.53 7.94 3.09
C PHE A 128 3.05 8.10 3.02
N SER A 129 3.78 6.99 3.15
CA SER A 129 5.24 6.97 3.07
C SER A 129 5.72 5.77 2.26
N SER A 130 6.49 6.04 1.22
CA SER A 130 7.17 5.09 0.35
C SER A 130 8.33 5.80 -0.36
N TYR A 131 9.41 5.05 -0.63
CA TYR A 131 10.62 5.58 -1.25
C TYR A 131 10.44 5.84 -2.76
N PHE A 132 9.68 4.99 -3.46
CA PHE A 132 9.31 5.17 -4.87
C PHE A 132 7.79 5.03 -5.04
N PRO A 133 7.03 6.07 -4.69
CA PRO A 133 5.57 5.99 -4.63
C PRO A 133 4.92 5.98 -6.03
N TYR A 134 3.87 5.18 -6.18
CA TYR A 134 3.00 5.17 -7.37
C TYR A 134 1.58 4.74 -7.00
N TYR A 135 0.59 5.00 -7.87
CA TYR A 135 -0.84 4.89 -7.53
C TYR A 135 -1.29 3.54 -6.96
N GLN A 136 -0.70 2.41 -7.39
CA GLN A 136 -1.14 1.10 -6.90
C GLN A 136 -0.84 0.89 -5.41
N MET A 137 0.17 1.55 -4.86
CA MET A 137 0.57 1.41 -3.46
C MET A 137 -0.38 2.11 -2.50
N LEU A 138 -1.10 3.13 -2.96
CA LEU A 138 -1.99 3.93 -2.13
C LEU A 138 -3.28 3.14 -1.87
N ASN A 139 -3.88 3.28 -0.69
CA ASN A 139 -5.24 2.81 -0.44
C ASN A 139 -6.30 3.80 -0.97
N TYR A 140 -7.59 3.51 -0.75
CA TYR A 140 -8.67 4.37 -1.22
C TYR A 140 -8.59 5.80 -0.64
N GLU A 141 -8.45 5.95 0.67
CA GLU A 141 -8.40 7.27 1.33
C GLU A 141 -7.15 8.05 0.95
N GLN A 142 -6.02 7.37 0.79
CA GLN A 142 -4.75 7.96 0.33
C GLN A 142 -4.86 8.45 -1.12
N LEU A 143 -5.53 7.72 -2.01
CA LEU A 143 -5.80 8.20 -3.37
C LEU A 143 -6.69 9.44 -3.36
N ARG A 144 -7.78 9.43 -2.58
CA ARG A 144 -8.67 10.61 -2.43
C ARG A 144 -7.90 11.82 -1.90
N THR A 145 -7.07 11.61 -0.89
CA THR A 145 -6.19 12.65 -0.29
C THR A 145 -5.23 13.20 -1.34
N TYR A 146 -4.54 12.33 -2.08
CA TYR A 146 -3.59 12.72 -3.11
C TYR A 146 -4.25 13.53 -4.23
N PHE A 147 -5.35 13.05 -4.79
CA PHE A 147 -6.02 13.73 -5.90
C PHE A 147 -6.65 15.07 -5.49
N THR A 148 -7.14 15.18 -4.25
CA THR A 148 -7.61 16.45 -3.70
C THR A 148 -6.46 17.45 -3.55
N TRP A 149 -5.34 17.02 -2.95
CA TRP A 149 -4.15 17.87 -2.82
C TRP A 149 -3.60 18.29 -4.19
N ARG A 150 -3.48 17.35 -5.14
CA ARG A 150 -3.05 17.63 -6.52
C ARG A 150 -3.97 18.64 -7.21
N THR A 151 -5.28 18.54 -7.00
CA THR A 151 -6.27 19.49 -7.53
C THR A 151 -5.99 20.90 -7.02
N ASN A 152 -5.74 21.04 -5.72
CA ASN A 152 -5.41 22.32 -5.09
C ASN A 152 -4.07 22.89 -5.59
N VAL A 153 -3.03 22.04 -5.70
CA VAL A 153 -1.72 22.44 -6.23
C VAL A 153 -1.85 22.99 -7.65
N ARG A 154 -2.65 22.35 -8.51
CA ARG A 154 -2.90 22.82 -9.89
C ARG A 154 -3.66 24.14 -9.96
N LYS A 155 -4.47 24.45 -8.94
CA LYS A 155 -5.14 25.74 -8.75
C LYS A 155 -4.23 26.80 -8.10
N GLY A 156 -2.97 26.46 -7.79
CA GLY A 156 -1.99 27.35 -7.16
C GLY A 156 -1.99 27.32 -5.62
N ASN A 157 -2.88 26.54 -5.01
CA ASN A 157 -3.01 26.40 -3.56
C ASN A 157 -2.15 25.23 -3.07
N ILE A 158 -0.88 25.51 -2.79
CA ILE A 158 0.09 24.51 -2.34
C ILE A 158 0.11 24.47 -0.81
N THR A 159 -0.23 23.31 -0.23
CA THR A 159 -0.18 23.06 1.21
C THR A 159 0.84 21.98 1.54
N GLU A 160 1.26 21.92 2.81
CA GLU A 160 2.06 20.81 3.32
C GLU A 160 1.35 19.47 3.13
N THR A 161 2.12 18.42 2.82
CA THR A 161 1.61 17.07 2.67
C THR A 161 2.72 16.02 2.90
N SER A 162 2.38 14.74 2.79
CA SER A 162 3.38 13.67 2.86
C SER A 162 4.38 13.75 1.70
N MET A 163 5.68 13.61 1.97
CA MET A 163 6.74 13.67 0.95
C MET A 163 6.51 12.71 -0.23
N SER A 164 5.93 11.55 0.01
CA SER A 164 5.60 10.60 -1.06
C SER A 164 4.58 11.16 -2.06
N TYR A 165 3.61 11.98 -1.62
CA TYR A 165 2.68 12.65 -2.53
C TYR A 165 3.37 13.74 -3.36
N VAL A 166 4.31 14.47 -2.75
CA VAL A 166 5.15 15.44 -3.46
C VAL A 166 5.93 14.76 -4.59
N PHE A 167 6.60 13.64 -4.29
CA PHE A 167 7.32 12.87 -5.31
C PHE A 167 6.40 12.33 -6.41
N MET A 168 5.20 11.84 -6.07
CA MET A 168 4.22 11.43 -7.09
C MET A 168 3.86 12.58 -8.05
N TYR A 169 3.62 13.78 -7.52
CA TYR A 169 3.29 14.94 -8.35
C TYR A 169 4.46 15.38 -9.24
N ILE A 170 5.69 15.35 -8.71
CA ILE A 170 6.90 15.59 -9.52
C ILE A 170 7.01 14.53 -10.62
N TYR A 171 6.76 13.25 -10.32
CA TYR A 171 6.77 12.18 -11.32
C TYR A 171 5.71 12.38 -12.39
N GLU A 172 4.51 12.86 -12.04
CA GLU A 172 3.50 13.25 -13.03
C GLU A 172 4.04 14.32 -13.99
N LEU A 173 4.62 15.39 -13.46
CA LEU A 173 5.16 16.49 -14.27
C LEU A 173 6.34 16.05 -15.14
N LEU A 174 7.26 15.25 -14.60
CA LEU A 174 8.39 14.68 -15.37
C LEU A 174 7.91 13.80 -16.54
N ASN A 175 6.76 13.15 -16.38
CA ASN A 175 6.12 12.36 -17.42
C ASN A 175 5.15 13.19 -18.30
N ASN A 176 5.14 14.52 -18.16
CA ASN A 176 4.24 15.43 -18.88
C ASN A 176 2.74 15.08 -18.70
N ILE A 177 2.35 14.62 -17.52
CA ILE A 177 0.95 14.33 -17.19
C ILE A 177 0.26 15.61 -16.72
N GLY A 178 -0.83 16.01 -17.40
CA GLY A 178 -1.59 17.22 -17.08
C GLY A 178 -0.83 18.53 -17.37
N VAL A 179 0.05 18.49 -18.38
CA VAL A 179 0.77 19.66 -18.91
C VAL A 179 0.46 19.80 -20.39
N GLU A 180 0.50 21.03 -20.91
CA GLU A 180 0.18 21.29 -22.32
C GLU A 180 1.34 20.88 -23.26
N ASN A 181 2.57 21.12 -22.81
CA ASN A 181 3.79 20.83 -23.54
C ASN A 181 4.97 20.71 -22.57
N PRO A 182 6.14 20.19 -23.00
CA PRO A 182 7.29 20.01 -22.11
C PRO A 182 7.81 21.29 -21.45
N LYS A 183 7.65 22.46 -22.10
CA LYS A 183 8.05 23.75 -21.53
C LYS A 183 7.11 24.17 -20.39
N ASP A 184 5.82 23.95 -20.54
CA ASP A 184 4.83 24.11 -19.46
C ASP A 184 5.14 23.16 -18.29
N GLY A 185 5.46 21.89 -18.59
CA GLY A 185 5.87 20.92 -17.57
C GLY A 185 7.07 21.38 -16.74
N LEU A 186 8.14 21.82 -17.39
CA LEU A 186 9.31 22.39 -16.70
C LEU A 186 8.95 23.63 -15.86
N SER A 187 8.12 24.51 -16.42
CA SER A 187 7.70 25.74 -15.72
C SER A 187 6.91 25.41 -14.45
N LYS A 188 6.01 24.42 -14.50
CA LYS A 188 5.25 23.91 -13.35
C LYS A 188 6.15 23.26 -12.29
N ILE A 189 7.16 22.49 -12.70
CA ILE A 189 8.15 21.90 -11.75
C ILE A 189 8.89 23.02 -11.01
N LEU A 190 9.41 24.01 -11.72
CA LEU A 190 10.15 25.13 -11.12
C LEU A 190 9.25 26.00 -10.22
N PHE A 191 8.01 26.25 -10.64
CA PHE A 191 7.03 26.97 -9.82
C PHE A 191 6.72 26.22 -8.53
N PHE A 192 6.42 24.91 -8.64
CA PHE A 192 6.13 24.06 -7.50
C PHE A 192 7.32 24.01 -6.54
N TRP A 193 8.53 23.76 -7.03
CA TRP A 193 9.76 23.76 -6.24
C TRP A 193 9.96 25.05 -5.44
N ASN A 194 9.85 26.20 -6.12
CA ASN A 194 10.06 27.50 -5.48
C ASN A 194 9.03 27.82 -4.39
N LYS A 195 7.80 27.31 -4.52
CA LYS A 195 6.75 27.48 -3.51
C LYS A 195 6.90 26.48 -2.37
N TYR A 196 7.17 25.21 -2.69
CA TYR A 196 7.18 24.13 -1.72
C TYR A 196 8.40 24.20 -0.78
N LYS A 197 9.56 24.68 -1.25
CA LYS A 197 10.75 24.89 -0.40
C LYS A 197 10.49 25.84 0.79
N ALA A 198 9.58 26.80 0.63
CA ALA A 198 9.21 27.72 1.70
C ALA A 198 8.34 27.05 2.77
N ILE A 199 7.66 25.95 2.42
CA ILE A 199 6.80 25.17 3.33
C ILE A 199 7.64 24.11 4.04
N ASN A 200 8.50 23.40 3.31
CA ASN A 200 9.35 22.35 3.85
C ASN A 200 10.83 22.60 3.50
N PRO A 201 11.60 23.20 4.41
CA PRO A 201 13.02 23.51 4.19
C PRO A 201 13.93 22.26 4.09
N ALA A 202 13.46 21.07 4.48
CA ALA A 202 14.26 19.84 4.46
C ALA A 202 14.48 19.29 3.03
N ILE A 203 13.93 19.96 2.03
CA ILE A 203 14.03 19.60 0.62
C ILE A 203 15.22 20.27 -0.06
N ASP A 204 15.79 21.34 0.53
CA ASP A 204 16.96 22.05 0.01
C ASP A 204 18.27 21.30 0.28
#